data_AF-A0A915JKE5-F1
#
_entry.id   AF-A0A915JKE5-F1
#
_cell.length_a   1.000
_cell.length_b   1.000
_cell.length_c   1.000
_cell.angle_alpha   90.00
_cell.angle_beta   90.00
_cell.angle_gamma   90.00
#
_symmetry.space_group_name_H-M   'P 1'
#
loop_
_entity.id
_entity.type
_entity.pdbx_description
1 polymer ?
#
loop_
_entity_poly.entity_id
_entity_poly.type
_entity_poly.pdbx_seq_one_letter_code
_entity_poly.pdbx_strand_id
1 'polypeptide(L)'
;MGRTGCLIGIIAAFGISAAVVLGGYYLFTGQSHRVDFGWFLSQTSPQMWGNLGIALAISLSVVGAAWGIFTTGASIVGGGVKAPRIRTKNLVSIIFCEAVAIYGIIMAIVIGGRQADFDPLRVSDHVLSLNIAAGYMIAIGLFGVIVGILQTNKAKMGNDIN
;
A
#
# COMPACT_ATOMS: atom_id res chain seq x y z
N MET A 1 7.04 8.04 -22.16
CA MET A 1 7.50 7.77 -20.78
C MET A 1 8.29 8.92 -20.13
N GLY A 2 8.40 10.13 -20.73
CA GLY A 2 9.36 11.15 -20.28
C GLY A 2 8.85 12.34 -19.45
N ARG A 3 7.53 12.63 -19.42
CA ARG A 3 7.01 13.84 -18.73
C ARG A 3 6.53 13.58 -17.30
N THR A 4 5.85 12.46 -17.08
CA THR A 4 5.31 12.09 -15.76
C THR A 4 6.39 11.66 -14.77
N GLY A 5 7.42 10.94 -15.21
CA GLY A 5 8.55 10.54 -14.36
C GLY A 5 9.45 11.72 -13.96
N CYS A 6 9.61 12.71 -14.84
CA CYS A 6 10.35 13.93 -14.54
C CYS A 6 9.62 14.77 -13.48
N LEU A 7 8.29 14.94 -13.58
CA LEU A 7 7.48 15.66 -12.60
C LEU A 7 7.54 15.01 -11.21
N ILE A 8 7.40 13.68 -11.12
CA ILE A 8 7.49 12.93 -9.86
C ILE A 8 8.90 13.08 -9.25
N GLY A 9 9.94 13.01 -10.08
CA GLY A 9 11.32 13.22 -9.65
C GLY A 9 11.57 14.63 -9.10
N ILE A 10 11.00 15.66 -9.74
CA ILE A 10 11.12 17.06 -9.28
C ILE A 10 10.38 17.26 -7.93
N ILE A 11 9.17 16.72 -7.79
CA ILE A 11 8.41 16.82 -6.53
C ILE A 11 9.14 16.10 -5.40
N ALA A 12 9.65 14.89 -5.65
CA ALA A 12 10.41 14.13 -4.66
C ALA A 12 11.71 14.84 -4.27
N ALA A 13 12.45 15.39 -5.24
CA ALA A 13 13.69 16.12 -4.98
C ALA A 13 13.44 17.39 -4.13
N PHE A 14 12.35 18.11 -4.40
CA PHE A 14 11.98 19.29 -3.60
C PHE A 14 11.55 18.91 -2.18
N GLY A 15 10.82 17.80 -2.01
CA GLY A 15 10.44 17.30 -0.68
C GLY A 15 11.65 16.85 0.14
N ILE A 16 12.58 16.13 -0.48
CA ILE A 16 13.80 15.66 0.18
C ILE A 16 14.70 16.84 0.54
N SER A 17 14.88 17.81 -0.36
CA SER A 17 15.71 18.99 -0.07
C SER A 17 15.12 19.84 1.04
N ALA A 18 13.80 20.05 1.06
CA ALA A 18 13.12 20.76 2.14
C ALA A 18 13.29 20.05 3.50
N ALA A 19 13.19 18.72 3.53
CA ALA A 19 13.40 17.94 4.76
C ALA A 19 14.83 18.05 5.28
N VAL A 20 15.84 18.00 4.39
CA VAL A 20 17.25 18.16 4.75
C VAL A 20 17.54 19.57 5.25
N VAL A 21 16.98 20.60 4.62
CA VAL A 21 17.15 22.01 5.03
C VAL A 21 16.49 22.27 6.38
N LEU A 22 15.27 21.77 6.61
CA LEU A 22 14.58 21.90 7.90
C LEU A 22 15.29 21.12 9.01
N GLY A 23 15.70 19.87 8.73
CA GLY A 23 16.47 19.06 9.67
C GLY A 23 17.82 19.70 10.01
N GLY A 24 18.53 20.22 9.01
CA GLY A 24 19.77 20.99 9.19
C GLY A 24 19.55 22.26 9.99
N TYR A 25 18.46 23.00 9.73
CA TYR A 25 18.11 24.20 10.49
C TYR A 25 17.88 23.89 11.98
N TYR A 26 17.09 22.86 12.31
CA TYR A 26 16.87 22.45 13.71
C TYR A 26 18.14 21.89 14.38
N LEU A 27 19.06 21.30 13.60
CA LEU A 27 20.36 20.83 14.10
C LEU A 27 21.30 22.00 14.40
N PHE A 28 21.46 22.96 13.49
CA PHE A 28 22.37 24.10 13.65
C PHE A 28 21.88 25.16 14.65
N THR A 29 20.56 25.24 14.90
CA THR A 29 19.98 26.13 15.93
C THR A 29 20.00 25.52 17.33
N GLY A 30 20.51 24.29 17.51
CA GLY A 30 20.57 23.61 18.81
C GLY A 30 19.21 23.19 19.37
N GLN A 31 18.14 23.24 18.57
CA GLN A 31 16.76 22.92 18.96
C GLN A 31 16.32 21.51 18.52
N SER A 32 17.25 20.56 18.40
CA SER A 32 16.97 19.19 17.95
C SER A 32 15.91 18.49 18.80
N HIS A 33 15.78 18.85 20.07
CA HIS A 33 14.75 18.33 20.98
C HIS A 33 13.30 18.65 20.53
N ARG A 34 13.09 19.66 19.68
CA ARG A 34 11.76 19.97 19.12
C ARG A 34 11.30 18.94 18.07
N VAL A 35 12.24 18.18 17.48
CA VAL A 35 11.94 17.08 16.56
C VAL A 35 11.88 15.78 17.37
N ASP A 36 10.89 15.68 18.26
CA ASP A 36 10.66 14.50 19.09
C ASP A 36 9.56 13.60 18.49
N PHE A 37 9.99 12.49 17.87
CA PHE A 37 9.08 11.47 17.36
C PHE A 37 8.35 10.72 18.47
N GLY A 38 8.92 10.62 19.67
CA GLY A 38 8.31 9.97 20.83
C GLY A 38 7.10 10.75 21.34
N TRP A 39 7.20 12.08 21.38
CA TRP A 39 6.05 12.95 21.67
C TRP A 39 4.94 12.77 20.63
N PHE A 40 5.27 12.75 19.34
CA PHE A 40 4.28 12.57 18.28
C PHE A 40 3.55 11.21 18.39
N LEU A 41 4.29 10.12 18.60
CA LEU A 41 3.70 8.77 18.68
C LEU A 41 2.88 8.57 19.96
N SER A 42 3.22 9.22 21.06
CA SER A 42 2.51 9.11 22.35
C SER A 42 1.29 10.03 22.45
N GLN A 43 1.30 11.20 21.81
CA GLN A 43 0.17 12.13 21.80
C GLN A 43 -0.90 11.78 20.76
N THR A 44 -0.52 11.03 19.73
CA THR A 44 -1.45 10.60 18.68
C THR A 44 -2.35 9.47 19.19
N SER A 45 -3.66 9.55 18.91
CA SER A 45 -4.60 8.52 19.37
C SER A 45 -4.32 7.16 18.70
N PRO A 46 -4.31 6.05 19.45
CA PRO A 46 -4.05 4.71 18.91
C PRO A 46 -5.04 4.29 17.82
N GLN A 47 -6.30 4.72 17.92
CA GLN A 47 -7.34 4.39 16.94
C GLN A 47 -7.12 5.11 15.61
N MET A 48 -6.43 6.25 15.61
CA MET A 48 -6.03 6.90 14.36
C MET A 48 -5.12 5.97 13.54
N TRP A 49 -4.12 5.36 14.19
CA TRP A 49 -3.22 4.40 13.55
C TRP A 49 -3.93 3.12 13.11
N GLY A 50 -4.83 2.59 13.93
CA GLY A 50 -5.64 1.42 13.57
C GLY A 50 -6.54 1.67 12.36
N ASN A 51 -7.30 2.76 12.36
CA ASN A 51 -8.23 3.10 11.28
C ASN A 51 -7.49 3.46 9.99
N LEU A 52 -6.36 4.17 10.10
CA LEU A 52 -5.50 4.47 8.96
C LEU A 52 -4.92 3.19 8.35
N GLY A 53 -4.48 2.25 9.19
CA GLY A 53 -4.02 0.92 8.77
C GLY A 53 -5.10 0.14 8.01
N ILE A 54 -6.34 0.12 8.53
CA ILE A 54 -7.51 -0.53 7.91
C ILE A 54 -7.81 0.09 6.55
N ALA A 55 -7.92 1.41 6.49
CA ALA A 55 -8.24 2.13 5.26
C ALA A 55 -7.17 1.91 4.18
N LEU A 56 -5.89 2.01 4.56
CA LEU A 56 -4.77 1.81 3.63
C LEU A 56 -4.64 0.35 3.17
N ALA A 57 -4.87 -0.63 4.05
CA ALA A 57 -4.79 -2.04 3.70
C ALA A 57 -5.80 -2.43 2.61
N ILE A 58 -7.07 -2.01 2.75
CA ILE A 58 -8.11 -2.25 1.73
C ILE A 58 -7.78 -1.48 0.46
N SER A 59 -7.53 -0.17 0.57
CA SER A 59 -7.38 0.71 -0.59
C SER A 59 -6.19 0.31 -1.45
N LEU A 60 -5.03 0.06 -0.85
CA LEU A 60 -3.82 -0.34 -1.58
C LEU A 60 -3.99 -1.73 -2.21
N SER A 61 -4.65 -2.67 -1.53
CA SER A 61 -4.91 -3.99 -2.11
C SER A 61 -5.81 -3.93 -3.34
N VAL A 62 -6.92 -3.16 -3.28
CA VAL A 62 -7.85 -3.00 -4.40
C VAL A 62 -7.21 -2.25 -5.56
N VAL A 63 -6.42 -1.20 -5.30
CA VAL A 63 -5.68 -0.48 -6.34
C VAL A 63 -4.66 -1.39 -7.04
N GLY A 64 -3.95 -2.23 -6.27
CA GLY A 64 -3.04 -3.24 -6.81
C GLY A 64 -3.76 -4.25 -7.73
N ALA A 65 -4.92 -4.73 -7.29
CA ALA A 65 -5.74 -5.66 -8.06
C ALA A 65 -6.26 -5.02 -9.36
N ALA A 66 -6.83 -3.82 -9.27
CA ALA A 66 -7.34 -3.08 -10.43
C ALA A 66 -6.24 -2.84 -11.48
N TRP A 67 -5.03 -2.49 -11.04
CA TRP A 67 -3.89 -2.31 -11.94
C TRP A 67 -3.46 -3.61 -12.63
N GLY A 68 -3.41 -4.72 -11.88
CA GLY A 68 -3.07 -6.04 -12.44
C GLY A 68 -4.11 -6.56 -13.44
N ILE A 69 -5.40 -6.33 -13.17
CA ILE A 69 -6.51 -6.70 -14.05
C ILE A 69 -6.50 -5.85 -15.32
N PHE A 70 -6.35 -4.53 -15.19
CA PHE A 70 -6.33 -3.62 -16.34
C PHE A 70 -5.23 -3.99 -17.35
N THR A 71 -4.02 -4.21 -16.86
CA THR A 71 -2.87 -4.56 -17.69
C THR A 71 -2.98 -5.96 -18.30
N THR A 72 -3.40 -6.95 -17.52
CA THR A 72 -3.59 -8.33 -18.01
C THR A 72 -4.76 -8.43 -18.98
N GLY A 73 -5.86 -7.73 -18.71
CA GLY A 73 -7.05 -7.69 -19.55
C GLY A 73 -6.78 -7.11 -20.93
N ALA A 74 -6.05 -5.98 -21.01
CA ALA A 74 -5.65 -5.38 -22.27
C ALA A 74 -4.82 -6.36 -23.13
N SER A 75 -3.87 -7.08 -22.51
CA SER A 75 -3.03 -8.07 -23.20
C SER A 75 -3.80 -9.30 -23.68
N ILE A 76 -4.77 -9.80 -22.89
CA ILE A 76 -5.59 -10.96 -23.27
C ILE A 76 -6.47 -10.63 -24.47
N VAL A 77 -7.11 -9.46 -24.49
CA VAL A 77 -7.96 -9.04 -25.61
C VAL A 77 -7.11 -8.79 -26.86
N GLY A 78 -5.96 -8.13 -26.71
CA GLY A 78 -5.03 -7.85 -27.80
C GLY A 78 -4.41 -9.09 -28.46
N GLY A 79 -4.05 -10.11 -27.68
CA GLY A 79 -3.54 -11.38 -28.24
C GLY A 79 -4.65 -12.36 -28.66
N GLY A 80 -5.83 -12.25 -28.05
CA GLY A 80 -6.93 -13.21 -28.21
C GLY A 80 -7.59 -13.17 -29.60
N VAL A 81 -7.42 -12.07 -30.35
CA VAL A 81 -7.89 -11.93 -31.74
C VAL A 81 -7.12 -12.81 -32.72
N LYS A 82 -5.81 -13.01 -32.53
CA LYS A 82 -4.98 -13.85 -33.41
C LYS A 82 -4.90 -15.31 -32.94
N ALA A 83 -4.99 -15.54 -31.62
CA ALA A 83 -4.90 -16.87 -31.03
C ALA A 83 -5.91 -17.04 -29.87
N PRO A 84 -7.15 -17.51 -30.12
CA PRO A 84 -8.21 -17.56 -29.10
C PRO A 84 -7.91 -18.54 -27.95
N ARG A 85 -6.96 -19.47 -28.14
CA ARG A 85 -6.48 -20.42 -27.12
C ARG A 85 -5.74 -19.79 -25.94
N ILE A 86 -5.30 -18.53 -26.05
CA ILE A 86 -4.57 -17.85 -24.97
C ILE A 86 -5.50 -17.33 -23.87
N ARG A 87 -6.79 -17.13 -24.17
CA ARG A 87 -7.76 -16.54 -23.22
C ARG A 87 -7.94 -17.42 -21.99
N THR A 88 -8.12 -18.73 -22.18
CA THR A 88 -8.37 -19.68 -21.08
C THR A 88 -7.14 -19.93 -20.20
N LYS A 89 -5.92 -19.88 -20.75
CA LYS A 89 -4.69 -20.08 -19.95
C LYS A 89 -4.34 -18.85 -19.11
N ASN A 90 -4.62 -17.66 -19.61
CA ASN A 90 -4.22 -16.41 -18.95
C ASN A 90 -5.28 -15.88 -17.96
N LEU A 91 -6.50 -16.44 -17.96
CA LEU A 91 -7.54 -16.17 -16.96
C LEU A 91 -7.06 -16.43 -15.52
N VAL A 92 -6.13 -17.38 -15.34
CA VAL A 92 -5.53 -17.70 -14.02
C VAL A 92 -4.86 -16.47 -13.38
N SER A 93 -4.26 -15.57 -14.17
CA SER A 93 -3.62 -14.35 -13.65
C SER A 93 -4.62 -13.34 -13.08
N ILE A 94 -5.82 -13.23 -13.68
CA ILE A 94 -6.92 -12.39 -13.18
C ILE A 94 -7.45 -12.93 -11.85
N ILE A 95 -7.62 -14.25 -11.74
CA ILE A 95 -8.11 -14.90 -10.51
C ILE A 95 -7.14 -14.70 -9.35
N PHE A 96 -5.82 -14.77 -9.59
CA PHE A 96 -4.83 -14.45 -8.56
C PHE A 96 -4.87 -12.99 -8.12
N CYS A 97 -5.21 -12.06 -9.02
CA CYS A 97 -5.36 -10.65 -8.71
C CYS A 97 -6.57 -10.39 -7.80
N GLU A 98 -7.70 -11.05 -8.06
CA GLU A 98 -8.91 -11.02 -7.22
C GLU A 98 -8.67 -11.64 -5.83
N ALA A 99 -7.97 -12.77 -5.76
CA ALA A 99 -7.67 -13.43 -4.48
C ALA A 99 -6.88 -12.53 -3.51
N VAL A 100 -5.98 -11.69 -4.05
CA VAL A 100 -5.21 -10.71 -3.27
C VAL A 100 -6.09 -9.60 -2.72
N ALA A 101 -7.06 -9.12 -3.49
CA ALA A 101 -8.03 -8.12 -3.03
C ALA A 101 -8.90 -8.67 -1.88
N ILE A 102 -9.36 -9.92 -2.00
CA ILE A 102 -10.15 -10.60 -0.97
C ILE A 102 -9.35 -10.74 0.32
N TYR A 103 -8.06 -11.10 0.25
CA TYR A 103 -7.18 -11.18 1.42
C TYR A 103 -7.09 -9.82 2.14
N GLY A 104 -6.95 -8.72 1.40
CA GLY A 104 -6.91 -7.37 1.96
C GLY A 104 -8.19 -7.00 2.72
N ILE A 105 -9.36 -7.34 2.17
CA ILE A 105 -10.66 -7.08 2.80
C ILE A 105 -10.87 -7.95 4.04
N ILE A 106 -10.55 -9.25 3.99
CA ILE A 106 -10.70 -10.16 5.13
C ILE A 106 -9.85 -9.68 6.32
N MET A 107 -8.58 -9.31 6.07
CA MET A 107 -7.69 -8.83 7.13
C MET A 107 -8.18 -7.53 7.77
N ALA A 108 -8.75 -6.63 6.96
CA ALA A 108 -9.34 -5.39 7.45
C ALA A 108 -10.57 -5.64 8.35
N ILE A 109 -11.43 -6.61 8.00
CA ILE A 109 -12.58 -7.01 8.82
C ILE A 109 -12.12 -7.65 10.13
N VAL A 110 -11.17 -8.58 10.08
CA VAL A 110 -10.66 -9.29 11.27
C VAL A 110 -10.10 -8.30 12.28
N ILE A 111 -9.33 -7.32 11.84
CA ILE A 111 -8.66 -6.36 12.72
C ILE A 111 -9.62 -5.24 13.17
N GLY A 112 -10.52 -4.78 12.31
CA GLY A 112 -11.62 -3.90 12.72
C GLY A 112 -12.49 -4.53 13.82
N GLY A 113 -12.71 -5.85 13.75
CA GLY A 113 -13.40 -6.60 14.80
C GLY A 113 -12.61 -6.81 16.10
N ARG A 114 -11.30 -6.51 16.13
CA ARG A 114 -10.47 -6.54 17.36
C ARG A 114 -10.25 -5.16 17.97
N GLN A 115 -10.72 -4.09 17.33
CA GLN A 115 -10.64 -2.75 17.91
C GLN A 115 -11.61 -2.65 19.09
N ALA A 116 -11.09 -2.28 20.25
CA ALA A 116 -11.89 -1.98 21.44
C ALA A 116 -12.02 -0.47 21.61
N ASP A 117 -13.14 -0.03 22.19
CA ASP A 117 -13.33 1.36 22.56
C ASP A 117 -12.22 1.82 23.52
N PHE A 118 -11.55 2.91 23.16
CA PHE A 118 -10.47 3.48 23.93
C PHE A 118 -11.05 4.49 24.92
N ASP A 119 -11.02 4.13 26.20
CA ASP A 119 -11.30 5.06 27.29
C ASP A 119 -9.95 5.60 27.83
N PRO A 120 -9.69 6.92 27.73
CA PRO A 120 -8.44 7.52 28.20
C PRO A 120 -8.12 7.27 29.69
N LEU A 121 -9.12 6.92 30.50
CA LEU A 121 -8.96 6.72 31.95
C LEU A 121 -8.73 5.26 32.37
N ARG A 122 -8.87 4.29 31.45
CA ARG A 122 -8.77 2.84 31.74
C ARG A 122 -7.87 2.10 30.74
N VAL A 123 -6.85 2.77 30.21
CA VAL A 123 -5.95 2.17 29.22
C VAL A 123 -5.10 1.07 29.87
N SER A 124 -5.36 -0.17 29.49
CA SER A 124 -4.43 -1.29 29.70
C SER A 124 -3.40 -1.29 28.56
N ASP A 125 -2.11 -1.38 28.89
CA ASP A 125 -0.99 -1.43 27.93
C ASP A 125 -1.19 -2.51 26.84
N HIS A 126 -1.94 -3.56 27.16
CA HIS A 126 -2.30 -4.61 26.23
C HIS A 126 -3.22 -4.13 25.09
N VAL A 127 -4.20 -3.27 25.37
CA VAL A 127 -5.12 -2.72 24.36
C VAL A 127 -4.42 -1.68 23.49
N LEU A 128 -3.51 -0.90 24.07
CA LEU A 128 -2.69 0.07 23.36
C LEU A 128 -1.78 -0.61 22.33
N SER A 129 -1.07 -1.66 22.73
CA SER A 129 -0.19 -2.43 21.85
C SER A 129 -0.95 -3.14 20.72
N LEU A 130 -2.16 -3.65 20.98
CA LEU A 130 -3.03 -4.23 19.95
C LEU A 130 -3.48 -3.20 18.90
N ASN A 131 -3.89 -2.00 19.33
CA ASN A 131 -4.32 -0.93 18.42
C ASN A 131 -3.17 -0.36 17.59
N ILE A 132 -1.97 -0.23 18.18
CA ILE A 132 -0.76 0.15 17.44
C ILE A 132 -0.34 -0.98 16.48
N ALA A 133 -0.46 -2.25 16.90
CA ALA A 133 -0.15 -3.39 16.04
C ALA A 133 -1.07 -3.47 14.81
N ALA A 134 -2.33 -3.04 14.93
CA ALA A 134 -3.25 -2.88 13.80
C ALA A 134 -2.73 -1.88 12.74
N GLY A 135 -1.87 -0.93 13.14
CA GLY A 135 -1.19 0.00 12.22
C GLY A 135 -0.22 -0.70 11.25
N TYR A 136 0.35 -1.86 11.60
CA TYR A 136 1.25 -2.62 10.71
C TYR A 136 0.56 -3.22 9.47
N MET A 137 -0.77 -3.14 9.38
CA MET A 137 -1.53 -3.64 8.23
C MET A 137 -1.22 -2.95 6.90
N ILE A 138 -0.59 -1.77 6.92
CA ILE A 138 -0.11 -1.11 5.69
C ILE A 138 0.80 -2.07 4.89
N ALA A 139 1.56 -2.94 5.56
CA ALA A 139 2.42 -3.93 4.91
C ALA A 139 1.64 -4.94 4.06
N ILE A 140 0.42 -5.33 4.48
CA ILE A 140 -0.45 -6.25 3.72
C ILE A 140 -0.99 -5.55 2.47
N GLY A 141 -1.45 -4.30 2.61
CA GLY A 141 -1.88 -3.48 1.47
C GLY A 141 -0.76 -3.29 0.44
N LEU A 142 0.47 -3.07 0.91
CA LEU A 142 1.65 -2.94 0.07
C LEU A 142 1.96 -4.24 -0.69
N PHE A 143 1.85 -5.39 -0.03
CA PHE A 143 2.01 -6.69 -0.67
C PHE A 143 1.00 -6.87 -1.82
N GLY A 144 -0.25 -6.42 -1.63
CA GLY A 144 -1.27 -6.47 -2.68
C GLY A 144 -0.90 -5.65 -3.93
N VAL A 145 -0.36 -4.45 -3.73
CA VAL A 145 0.19 -3.61 -4.81
C VAL A 145 1.34 -4.30 -5.53
N ILE A 146 2.28 -4.88 -4.78
CA ILE A 146 3.46 -5.56 -5.34
C ILE A 146 3.03 -6.74 -6.21
N VAL A 147 2.11 -7.59 -5.73
CA VAL A 147 1.62 -8.73 -6.52
C VAL A 147 0.91 -8.24 -7.78
N GLY A 148 0.07 -7.21 -7.69
CA GLY A 148 -0.56 -6.59 -8.87
C GLY A 148 0.46 -6.15 -9.92
N ILE A 149 1.54 -5.49 -9.49
CA ILE A 149 2.66 -5.09 -10.36
C ILE A 149 3.40 -6.30 -10.93
N LEU A 150 3.70 -7.33 -10.15
CA LEU A 150 4.41 -8.53 -10.61
C LEU A 150 3.62 -9.31 -11.68
N GLN A 151 2.29 -9.36 -11.54
CA GLN A 151 1.43 -9.98 -12.56
C GLN A 151 1.48 -9.23 -13.89
N THR A 152 1.69 -7.91 -13.86
CA THR A 152 1.86 -7.12 -15.11
C THR A 152 3.11 -7.54 -15.89
N ASN A 153 4.16 -7.98 -15.22
CA ASN A 153 5.39 -8.46 -15.87
C ASN A 153 5.19 -9.84 -16.52
N LYS A 154 4.40 -10.72 -15.89
CA LYS A 154 4.03 -12.01 -16.51
C LYS A 154 3.08 -11.84 -17.68
N ALA A 155 2.21 -10.82 -17.66
CA ALA A 155 1.32 -10.50 -18.78
C ALA A 155 2.07 -10.10 -20.08
N LYS A 156 3.35 -9.73 -19.99
CA LYS A 156 4.21 -9.42 -21.15
C LYS A 156 4.88 -10.65 -21.78
N MET A 157 4.74 -11.85 -21.24
CA MET A 157 5.31 -13.08 -21.81
C MET A 157 4.44 -13.64 -22.95
N GLY A 158 4.23 -12.83 -23.98
CA GLY A 158 3.54 -13.20 -25.21
C GLY A 158 4.48 -13.52 -26.38
N ASN A 159 5.79 -13.69 -26.14
CA ASN A 159 6.76 -13.99 -27.20
C ASN A 159 6.95 -15.49 -27.46
N ASP A 160 6.21 -16.37 -26.79
CA ASP A 160 6.27 -17.83 -27.02
C ASP A 160 5.34 -18.28 -28.17
N ILE A 161 5.06 -17.38 -29.13
CA ILE A 161 4.27 -17.68 -30.32
C ILE A 161 5.12 -17.76 -31.60
N ASN A 162 6.38 -18.17 -31.47
CA ASN A 162 7.15 -18.72 -32.58
C ASN A 162 7.08 -20.25 -32.52
#